data_AF-A0AAZ1Y3C6-F1
#
_entry.id   AF-A0AAZ1Y3C6-F1
#
_cell.length_a   1.000
_cell.length_b   1.000
_cell.length_c   1.000
_cell.angle_alpha   90.00
_cell.angle_beta   90.00
_cell.angle_gamma   90.00
#
_symmetry.space_group_name_H-M   'P 1'
#
loop_
_entity.id
_entity.type
_entity.pdbx_description
1 polymer ?
#
loop_
_entity_poly.entity_id
_entity_poly.type
_entity_poly.pdbx_seq_one_letter_code
_entity_poly.pdbx_strand_id
1 'polypeptide(L)'
;MHCVLSILYAMALYNQHVCPVNNWVYNESCVEPLPLQRGPVLCCTLDNIPLISKCGTLPPESCFFSLICSTGSFMVMLIGLLRYAHVIEKHQNCILNTAGLSTGWLCAAGLIMVGNFQVDFAKVLHYVGAGVAFPSSMLFVCLQSALTYRLAKTQEEYWIGHIRVGMALLALIALVLSGVFFCQESFALQHASAIFEWIYCSIIMFFYGTFAFEFGGMSGDTLMVLSKGGAMQSFSTSEHKTEVGGGTGHHQPEGLSIL
;
A
#
# COMPACT_ATOMS: atom_id res chain seq x y z
N MET A 1 -9.90 -4.98 10.09
CA MET A 1 -8.96 -3.90 9.71
C MET A 1 -9.19 -2.61 10.52
N HIS A 2 -10.40 -2.06 10.61
CA HIS A 2 -10.70 -0.87 11.45
C HIS A 2 -10.25 -1.01 12.92
N CYS A 3 -10.48 -2.18 13.55
CA CYS A 3 -10.04 -2.41 14.93
C CYS A 3 -8.52 -2.30 15.14
N VAL A 4 -7.70 -2.56 14.12
CA VAL A 4 -6.25 -2.66 14.28
C VAL A 4 -5.61 -1.29 14.44
N LEU A 5 -5.98 -0.31 13.60
CA LEU A 5 -5.54 1.07 13.80
C LEU A 5 -6.14 1.68 15.08
N SER A 6 -7.40 1.34 15.43
CA SER A 6 -7.99 1.82 16.69
C SER A 6 -7.25 1.31 17.92
N ILE A 7 -6.73 0.07 17.88
CA ILE A 7 -5.87 -0.47 18.95
C ILE A 7 -4.55 0.31 19.04
N LEU A 8 -3.93 0.63 17.89
CA LEU A 8 -2.71 1.44 17.87
C LEU A 8 -2.94 2.80 18.54
N TYR A 9 -4.02 3.50 18.17
CA TYR A 9 -4.39 4.76 18.81
C TYR A 9 -4.68 4.60 20.30
N ALA A 10 -5.44 3.57 20.70
CA ALA A 10 -5.77 3.33 22.09
C ALA A 10 -4.54 3.07 22.96
N MET A 11 -3.55 2.32 22.45
CA MET A 11 -2.28 2.12 23.14
C MET A 11 -1.49 3.42 23.29
N ALA A 12 -1.34 4.17 22.19
CA ALA A 12 -0.63 5.44 22.20
C ALA A 12 -1.28 6.47 23.14
N LEU A 13 -2.61 6.50 23.20
CA LEU A 13 -3.36 7.34 24.12
C LEU A 13 -3.21 6.88 25.57
N TYR A 14 -3.31 5.57 25.83
CA TYR A 14 -3.14 4.98 27.17
C TYR A 14 -1.75 5.25 27.74
N ASN A 15 -0.71 5.18 26.91
CA ASN A 15 0.68 5.49 27.27
C ASN A 15 1.01 6.99 27.21
N GLN A 16 0.01 7.85 26.93
CA GLN A 16 0.17 9.32 26.87
C GLN A 16 1.18 9.80 25.83
N HIS A 17 1.42 9.03 24.78
CA HIS A 17 2.31 9.38 23.68
C HIS A 17 1.65 10.37 22.70
N VAL A 18 0.32 10.36 22.61
CA VAL A 18 -0.47 11.25 21.74
C VAL A 18 -1.64 11.87 22.48
N CYS A 19 -2.17 12.94 21.90
CA CYS A 19 -3.32 13.65 22.43
C CYS A 19 -4.67 13.00 22.08
N PRO A 20 -5.67 13.16 22.96
CA PRO A 20 -7.03 12.72 22.67
C PRO A 20 -7.63 13.51 21.49
N VAL A 21 -8.37 12.82 20.62
CA VAL A 21 -9.06 13.42 19.45
C VAL A 21 -10.38 14.10 19.85
N ASN A 22 -10.96 13.70 20.99
CA ASN A 22 -12.32 14.10 21.40
C ASN A 22 -12.39 15.42 22.17
N ASN A 23 -11.28 15.91 22.74
CA ASN A 23 -11.27 17.10 23.59
C ASN A 23 -10.47 18.21 22.94
N TRP A 24 -11.05 18.89 21.94
CA TRP A 24 -10.43 19.89 21.05
C TRP A 24 -9.83 21.13 21.75
N VAL A 25 -9.68 21.10 23.07
CA VAL A 25 -9.09 22.12 23.92
C VAL A 25 -7.57 22.01 23.87
N TYR A 26 -7.02 22.46 22.75
CA TYR A 26 -5.59 22.43 22.47
C TYR A 26 -4.86 23.73 22.87
N ASN A 27 -5.50 24.58 23.67
CA ASN A 27 -4.93 25.85 24.11
C ASN A 27 -4.96 26.08 25.65
N GLU A 28 -5.37 25.09 26.45
CA GLU A 28 -5.44 25.21 27.92
C GLU A 28 -5.10 23.89 28.65
N SER A 29 -4.47 22.90 27.99
CA SER A 29 -4.08 21.64 28.66
C SER A 29 -2.89 21.77 29.63
N CYS A 30 -2.34 22.98 29.78
CA CYS A 30 -1.44 23.32 30.90
C CYS A 30 -2.17 23.90 32.11
N VAL A 31 -3.47 24.17 32.01
CA VAL A 31 -4.27 24.87 33.03
C VAL A 31 -5.37 23.96 33.60
N GLU A 32 -5.91 23.02 32.82
CA GLU A 32 -6.90 22.05 33.32
C GLU A 32 -6.42 20.58 33.27
N PRO A 33 -6.58 19.81 34.37
CA PRO A 33 -6.23 18.40 34.41
C PRO A 33 -7.23 17.55 33.59
N LEU A 34 -6.72 16.87 32.56
CA LEU A 34 -7.50 15.90 31.77
C LEU A 34 -7.75 14.62 32.59
N PRO A 35 -9.00 14.08 32.66
CA PRO A 35 -9.34 12.95 33.53
C PRO A 35 -8.55 11.65 33.27
N LEU A 36 -8.00 11.49 32.06
CA LEU A 36 -7.35 10.26 31.60
C LEU A 36 -5.83 10.23 31.80
N GLN A 37 -5.26 11.28 32.40
CA GLN A 37 -3.87 11.64 32.20
C GLN A 37 -3.17 11.80 33.57
N ARG A 38 -2.41 10.77 34.01
CA ARG A 38 -1.61 10.74 35.26
C ARG A 38 -0.13 10.99 34.96
N GLY A 39 0.45 12.11 35.41
CA GLY A 39 1.88 12.41 35.29
C GLY A 39 2.22 13.89 35.56
N PRO A 40 3.49 14.28 35.80
CA PRO A 40 3.86 15.67 36.06
C PRO A 40 4.08 16.42 34.73
N VAL A 41 3.19 17.40 34.47
CA VAL A 41 3.15 18.34 33.32
C VAL A 41 2.74 17.69 31.99
N LEU A 42 1.48 17.91 31.60
CA LEU A 42 0.79 17.11 30.57
C LEU A 42 0.06 17.97 29.53
N CYS A 43 0.82 18.81 28.83
CA CYS A 43 0.27 19.70 27.81
C CYS A 43 0.29 19.04 26.43
N CYS A 44 -0.82 19.13 25.69
CA CYS A 44 -0.85 18.78 24.28
C CYS A 44 -0.15 19.85 23.45
N THR A 45 0.96 19.49 22.81
CA THR A 45 1.69 20.34 21.87
C THR A 45 1.53 19.82 20.44
N LEU A 46 2.02 20.58 19.45
CA LEU A 46 2.07 20.16 18.04
C LEU A 46 2.80 18.81 17.86
N ASP A 47 3.73 18.46 18.75
CA ASP A 47 4.49 17.20 18.69
C ASP A 47 3.66 15.97 19.06
N ASN A 48 2.54 16.15 19.76
CA ASN A 48 1.67 15.08 20.26
C ASN A 48 0.37 14.93 19.47
N ILE A 49 0.23 15.60 18.33
CA ILE A 49 -0.94 15.44 17.46
C ILE A 49 -1.05 13.97 17.04
N PRO A 50 -2.25 13.36 17.14
CA PRO A 50 -2.44 11.92 16.93
C PRO A 50 -2.46 11.53 15.45
N LEU A 51 -1.43 11.92 14.70
CA LEU A 51 -1.13 11.34 13.38
C LEU A 51 -0.89 9.83 13.54
N ILE A 52 -1.21 9.04 12.51
CA ILE A 52 -1.03 7.57 12.59
C ILE A 52 0.43 7.23 12.89
N SER A 53 1.36 7.90 12.21
CA SER A 53 2.80 7.72 12.40
C SER A 53 3.27 8.10 13.81
N LYS A 54 2.69 9.16 14.39
CA LYS A 54 2.96 9.56 15.78
C LYS A 54 2.48 8.52 16.78
N CYS A 55 1.28 7.96 16.57
CA CYS A 55 0.77 6.87 17.39
C CYS A 55 1.70 5.63 17.37
N GLY A 56 2.36 5.38 16.24
CA GLY A 56 3.29 4.26 16.05
C GLY A 56 4.77 4.58 16.27
N THR A 57 5.12 5.64 17.01
CA THR A 57 6.52 6.08 17.12
C THR A 57 7.29 5.41 18.25
N LEU A 58 6.68 5.26 19.43
CA LEU A 58 7.35 4.76 20.63
C LEU A 58 6.98 3.29 20.91
N PRO A 59 7.83 2.51 21.60
CA PRO A 59 7.45 1.15 22.03
C PRO A 59 6.40 1.18 23.16
N PRO A 60 5.47 0.20 23.20
CA PRO A 60 5.36 -0.97 22.33
C PRO A 60 4.63 -0.70 20.99
N GLU A 61 4.05 0.48 20.80
CA GLU A 61 3.22 0.81 19.63
C GLU A 61 3.99 0.75 18.32
N SER A 62 5.27 1.11 18.33
CA SER A 62 6.14 1.10 17.16
C SER A 62 6.32 -0.30 16.59
N CYS A 63 6.51 -1.32 17.43
CA CYS A 63 6.58 -2.71 16.99
C CYS A 63 5.26 -3.15 16.35
N PHE A 64 4.13 -2.75 16.93
CA PHE A 64 2.81 -3.05 16.38
C PHE A 64 2.57 -2.34 15.05
N PHE A 65 2.95 -1.06 14.95
CA PHE A 65 2.88 -0.27 13.73
C PHE A 65 3.74 -0.86 12.61
N SER A 66 4.99 -1.23 12.89
CA SER A 66 5.85 -1.93 11.94
C SER A 66 5.23 -3.24 11.45
N LEU A 67 4.64 -4.04 12.34
CA LEU A 67 3.96 -5.28 11.98
C LEU A 67 2.75 -5.03 11.08
N ILE A 68 1.92 -4.03 11.40
CA ILE A 68 0.75 -3.65 10.59
C ILE A 68 1.17 -3.21 9.20
N CYS A 69 2.13 -2.29 9.10
CA CYS A 69 2.62 -1.77 7.83
C CYS A 69 3.30 -2.85 6.98
N SER A 70 4.08 -3.73 7.60
CA SER A 70 4.76 -4.83 6.90
C SER A 70 3.77 -5.89 6.40
N THR A 71 2.80 -6.26 7.23
CA THR A 71 1.70 -7.15 6.82
C THR A 71 0.86 -6.52 5.72
N GLY A 72 0.54 -5.22 5.85
CA GLY A 72 -0.18 -4.45 4.85
C GLY A 72 0.55 -4.41 3.52
N SER A 73 1.86 -4.16 3.53
CA SER A 73 2.71 -4.19 2.33
C SER A 73 2.65 -5.55 1.61
N PHE A 74 2.80 -6.65 2.34
CA PHE A 74 2.67 -8.00 1.78
C PHE A 74 1.28 -8.23 1.17
N MET A 75 0.21 -7.83 1.87
CA MET A 75 -1.15 -7.97 1.37
C MET A 75 -1.41 -7.12 0.12
N VAL A 76 -0.89 -5.90 0.05
CA VAL A 76 -0.97 -5.05 -1.15
C VAL A 76 -0.28 -5.70 -2.34
N MET A 77 0.93 -6.26 -2.14
CA MET A 77 1.64 -6.99 -3.20
C MET A 77 0.84 -8.20 -3.70
N LEU A 78 0.30 -9.00 -2.77
CA LEU A 78 -0.50 -10.18 -3.10
C LEU A 78 -1.79 -9.81 -3.84
N ILE A 79 -2.56 -8.85 -3.33
CA ILE A 79 -3.79 -8.36 -3.96
C ILE A 79 -3.48 -7.78 -5.35
N GLY A 80 -2.41 -7.00 -5.48
CA GLY A 80 -1.98 -6.44 -6.76
C GLY A 80 -1.67 -7.52 -7.79
N LEU A 81 -0.94 -8.56 -7.39
CA LEU A 81 -0.62 -9.72 -8.24
C LEU A 81 -1.86 -10.50 -8.66
N LEU A 82 -2.73 -10.84 -7.71
CA LEU A 82 -3.97 -11.58 -7.99
C LEU A 82 -4.88 -10.76 -8.91
N ARG A 83 -5.00 -9.46 -8.68
CA ARG A 83 -5.80 -8.57 -9.52
C ARG A 83 -5.22 -8.45 -10.92
N TYR A 84 -3.90 -8.33 -11.03
CA TYR A 84 -3.22 -8.29 -12.32
C TYR A 84 -3.48 -9.54 -13.16
N ALA A 85 -3.38 -10.72 -12.54
CA ALA A 85 -3.68 -12.00 -13.19
C ALA A 85 -5.16 -12.09 -13.61
N HIS A 86 -6.08 -11.71 -12.72
CA HIS A 86 -7.52 -11.72 -13.01
C HIS A 86 -7.89 -10.83 -14.21
N VAL A 87 -7.29 -9.64 -14.32
CA VAL A 87 -7.57 -8.72 -15.44
C VAL A 87 -7.08 -9.32 -16.77
N ILE A 88 -5.92 -9.97 -16.78
CA ILE A 88 -5.38 -10.64 -17.98
C ILE A 88 -6.32 -11.75 -18.45
N GLU A 89 -6.83 -12.55 -17.50
CA GLU A 89 -7.75 -13.65 -17.76
C GLU A 89 -9.05 -13.16 -18.41
N LYS A 90 -9.60 -12.02 -17.97
CA LYS A 90 -10.93 -11.54 -18.39
C LYS A 90 -10.92 -10.59 -19.60
N HIS A 91 -9.87 -9.79 -19.82
CA HIS A 91 -9.90 -8.68 -20.79
C HIS A 91 -8.54 -8.39 -21.48
N GLN A 92 -7.60 -9.35 -21.47
CA GLN A 92 -6.23 -9.18 -21.96
C GLN A 92 -5.43 -8.10 -21.21
N ASN A 93 -4.10 -8.17 -21.31
CA ASN A 93 -3.25 -7.22 -20.61
C ASN A 93 -3.33 -5.83 -21.26
N CYS A 94 -3.44 -4.79 -20.43
CA CYS A 94 -3.45 -3.40 -20.87
C CYS A 94 -2.56 -2.53 -20.00
N ILE A 95 -2.19 -1.35 -20.49
CA ILE A 95 -1.30 -0.41 -19.78
C ILE A 95 -1.82 -0.09 -18.38
N LEU A 96 -3.15 0.05 -18.22
CA LEU A 96 -3.77 0.32 -16.92
C LEU A 96 -3.54 -0.82 -15.91
N ASN A 97 -3.52 -2.07 -16.37
CA ASN A 97 -3.29 -3.22 -15.51
C ASN A 97 -1.84 -3.25 -14.99
N THR A 98 -0.87 -3.06 -15.88
CA THR A 98 0.55 -2.95 -15.50
C THR A 98 0.78 -1.75 -14.59
N ALA A 99 0.22 -0.58 -14.92
CA ALA A 99 0.33 0.61 -14.06
C ALA A 99 -0.29 0.38 -12.67
N GLY A 100 -1.42 -0.35 -12.61
CA GLY A 100 -2.03 -0.78 -11.34
C GLY A 100 -1.10 -1.65 -10.51
N LEU A 101 -0.47 -2.68 -11.11
CA LEU A 101 0.50 -3.51 -10.41
C LEU A 101 1.70 -2.69 -9.89
N SER A 102 2.28 -1.85 -10.75
CA SER A 102 3.44 -1.01 -10.41
C SER A 102 3.13 -0.06 -9.25
N THR A 103 1.98 0.62 -9.30
CA THR A 103 1.56 1.55 -8.23
C THR A 103 1.26 0.82 -6.92
N GLY A 104 0.72 -0.40 -6.97
CA GLY A 104 0.55 -1.26 -5.79
C GLY A 104 1.89 -1.64 -5.15
N TRP A 105 2.90 -2.01 -5.95
CA TRP A 105 4.23 -2.35 -5.43
C TRP A 105 5.00 -1.14 -4.90
N LEU A 106 4.87 0.02 -5.54
CA LEU A 106 5.37 1.28 -4.99
C LEU A 106 4.72 1.61 -3.64
N CYS A 107 3.41 1.40 -3.51
CA CYS A 107 2.70 1.56 -2.25
C CYS A 107 3.24 0.62 -1.17
N ALA A 108 3.48 -0.65 -1.52
CA ALA A 108 4.04 -1.65 -0.62
C ALA A 108 5.45 -1.27 -0.13
N ALA A 109 6.31 -0.77 -1.03
CA ALA A 109 7.63 -0.26 -0.66
C ALA A 109 7.55 0.95 0.28
N GLY A 110 6.66 1.91 -0.01
CA GLY A 110 6.40 3.05 0.86
C GLY A 110 5.91 2.64 2.25
N LEU A 111 4.98 1.68 2.35
CA LEU A 111 4.48 1.15 3.62
C LEU A 111 5.58 0.49 4.46
N ILE A 112 6.50 -0.26 3.84
CA ILE A 112 7.65 -0.83 4.55
C ILE A 112 8.52 0.27 5.13
N MET A 113 8.80 1.33 4.37
CA MET A 113 9.57 2.46 4.87
C MET A 113 8.87 3.16 6.04
N VAL A 114 7.60 3.56 5.87
CA VAL A 114 6.79 4.21 6.91
C VAL A 114 6.74 3.40 8.20
N GLY A 115 6.52 2.09 8.08
CA GLY A 115 6.38 1.19 9.22
C GLY A 115 7.66 0.94 9.99
N ASN A 116 8.81 0.90 9.32
CA ASN A 116 10.10 0.53 9.93
C ASN A 116 10.99 1.73 10.28
N PHE A 117 10.72 2.91 9.71
CA PHE A 117 11.40 4.16 10.05
C PHE A 117 10.39 5.08 10.72
N GLN A 118 10.40 5.12 12.05
CA GLN A 118 9.44 5.91 12.83
C GLN A 118 9.69 7.41 12.65
N VAL A 119 8.62 8.20 12.68
CA VAL A 119 8.68 9.62 12.34
C VAL A 119 9.62 10.40 13.26
N ASP A 120 9.73 10.11 14.55
CA ASP A 120 10.63 10.90 15.42
C ASP A 120 12.10 10.48 15.37
N PHE A 121 12.39 9.24 14.98
CA PHE A 121 13.76 8.69 14.97
C PHE A 121 14.41 8.71 13.58
N ALA A 122 13.61 8.64 12.51
CA ALA A 122 14.08 8.56 11.13
C ALA A 122 13.20 9.38 10.17
N LYS A 123 12.97 10.66 10.53
CA LYS A 123 12.10 11.63 9.83
C LYS A 123 12.19 11.58 8.31
N VAL A 124 13.40 11.69 7.75
CA VAL A 124 13.60 11.77 6.30
C VAL A 124 13.09 10.52 5.61
N LEU A 125 13.50 9.34 6.09
CA LEU A 125 13.08 8.06 5.51
C LEU A 125 11.58 7.83 5.72
N HIS A 126 11.03 8.21 6.87
CA HIS A 126 9.60 8.13 7.14
C HIS A 126 8.79 8.96 6.12
N TYR A 127 9.14 10.24 5.94
CA TYR A 127 8.41 11.12 5.02
C TYR A 127 8.62 10.77 3.56
N VAL A 128 9.79 10.26 3.17
CA VAL A 128 9.98 9.67 1.82
C VAL A 128 9.05 8.47 1.65
N GLY A 129 8.98 7.58 2.64
CA GLY A 129 8.06 6.45 2.64
C GLY A 129 6.61 6.87 2.50
N ALA A 130 6.17 7.87 3.28
CA ALA A 130 4.81 8.40 3.25
C ALA A 130 4.49 9.07 1.89
N GLY A 131 5.43 9.86 1.38
CA GLY A 131 5.34 10.50 0.07
C GLY A 131 5.32 9.52 -1.11
N VAL A 132 5.82 8.29 -0.92
CA VAL A 132 5.64 7.20 -1.89
C VAL A 132 4.32 6.48 -1.64
N ALA A 133 4.03 6.07 -0.41
CA ALA A 133 2.89 5.22 -0.06
C ALA A 133 1.54 5.88 -0.37
N PHE A 134 1.34 7.14 0.03
CA PHE A 134 0.03 7.78 -0.07
C PHE A 134 -0.34 8.11 -1.52
N PRO A 135 0.50 8.77 -2.34
CA PRO A 135 0.15 9.03 -3.73
C PRO A 135 0.03 7.75 -4.57
N SER A 136 0.90 6.76 -4.35
CA SER A 136 0.83 5.49 -5.10
C SER A 136 -0.40 4.66 -4.74
N SER A 137 -0.82 4.62 -3.47
CA SER A 137 -2.11 4.01 -3.09
C SER A 137 -3.30 4.74 -3.71
N MET A 138 -3.27 6.06 -3.77
CA MET A 138 -4.31 6.84 -4.44
C MET A 138 -4.38 6.53 -5.95
N LEU A 139 -3.24 6.49 -6.62
CA LEU A 139 -3.18 6.08 -8.03
C LEU A 139 -3.68 4.65 -8.23
N PHE A 140 -3.28 3.72 -7.36
CA PHE A 140 -3.74 2.33 -7.39
C PHE A 140 -5.27 2.25 -7.34
N VAL A 141 -5.92 2.87 -6.35
CA VAL A 141 -7.38 2.77 -6.21
C VAL A 141 -8.13 3.46 -7.36
N CYS A 142 -7.60 4.54 -7.93
CA CYS A 142 -8.15 5.16 -9.14
C CYS A 142 -8.07 4.22 -10.36
N LEU A 143 -6.90 3.64 -10.62
CA LEU A 143 -6.69 2.70 -11.71
C LEU A 143 -7.56 1.46 -11.56
N GLN A 144 -7.63 0.91 -10.34
CA GLN A 144 -8.46 -0.25 -10.06
C GLN A 144 -9.96 0.04 -10.18
N SER A 145 -10.41 1.23 -9.82
CA SER A 145 -11.80 1.66 -10.04
C SER A 145 -12.12 1.72 -11.54
N ALA A 146 -11.24 2.31 -12.34
CA ALA A 146 -11.39 2.35 -13.80
C ALA A 146 -11.37 0.95 -14.44
N LEU A 147 -10.47 0.07 -13.99
CA LEU A 147 -10.41 -1.32 -14.44
C LEU A 147 -11.68 -2.09 -14.05
N THR A 148 -12.22 -1.86 -12.85
CA THR A 148 -13.47 -2.50 -12.40
C THR A 148 -14.62 -2.19 -13.35
N TYR A 149 -14.78 -0.92 -13.76
CA TYR A 149 -15.78 -0.55 -14.76
C TYR A 149 -15.54 -1.16 -16.13
N ARG A 150 -14.29 -1.24 -16.59
CA ARG A 150 -13.95 -1.87 -17.86
C ARG A 150 -14.23 -3.36 -17.88
N LEU A 151 -14.12 -4.01 -16.72
CA LEU A 151 -14.35 -5.45 -16.55
C LEU A 151 -15.80 -5.81 -16.23
N ALA A 152 -16.64 -4.84 -15.87
CA ALA A 152 -18.02 -5.07 -15.49
C ALA A 152 -18.87 -5.47 -16.70
N LYS A 153 -19.61 -6.57 -16.55
CA LYS A 153 -20.59 -7.09 -17.51
C LYS A 153 -21.96 -7.26 -16.86
N THR A 154 -22.03 -7.38 -15.54
CA THR A 154 -23.28 -7.50 -14.78
C THR A 154 -23.59 -6.22 -14.00
N GLN A 155 -24.86 -6.03 -13.64
CA GLN A 155 -25.29 -4.90 -12.81
C GLN A 155 -24.59 -4.89 -11.44
N GLU A 156 -24.36 -6.06 -10.83
CA GLU A 156 -23.65 -6.19 -9.56
C GLU A 156 -22.19 -5.72 -9.67
N GLU A 157 -21.50 -6.07 -10.76
CA GLU A 157 -20.13 -5.61 -11.02
C GLU A 157 -20.08 -4.08 -11.23
N TYR A 158 -21.08 -3.50 -11.90
CA TYR A 158 -21.22 -2.05 -12.02
C TYR A 158 -21.47 -1.37 -10.66
N TRP A 159 -22.30 -1.96 -9.79
CA TRP A 159 -22.51 -1.48 -8.42
C TRP A 159 -21.20 -1.43 -7.62
N ILE A 160 -20.38 -2.47 -7.71
CA ILE A 160 -19.05 -2.49 -7.09
C ILE A 160 -18.17 -1.38 -7.68
N GLY A 161 -18.23 -1.16 -8.99
CA GLY A 161 -17.57 -0.04 -9.66
C GLY A 161 -17.95 1.33 -9.07
N HIS A 162 -19.26 1.58 -8.86
CA HIS A 162 -19.75 2.82 -8.26
C HIS A 162 -19.25 3.01 -6.83
N ILE A 163 -19.29 1.94 -6.02
CA ILE A 163 -18.77 1.95 -4.64
C ILE A 163 -17.27 2.26 -4.64
N ARG A 164 -16.48 1.62 -5.51
CA ARG A 164 -15.03 1.84 -5.63
C ARG A 164 -14.70 3.28 -6.06
N VAL A 165 -15.41 3.85 -7.02
CA VAL A 165 -15.23 5.27 -7.41
C VAL A 165 -15.63 6.20 -6.28
N GLY A 166 -16.75 5.96 -5.60
CA GLY A 166 -17.16 6.76 -4.43
C GLY A 166 -16.10 6.78 -3.33
N MET A 167 -15.54 5.61 -2.99
CA MET A 167 -14.42 5.50 -2.05
C MET A 167 -13.16 6.21 -2.55
N ALA A 168 -12.79 6.06 -3.82
CA ALA A 168 -11.62 6.72 -4.40
C ALA A 168 -11.74 8.25 -4.39
N LEU A 169 -12.94 8.79 -4.69
CA LEU A 169 -13.20 10.23 -4.61
C LEU A 169 -13.11 10.74 -3.17
N LEU A 170 -13.70 10.03 -2.20
CA LEU A 170 -13.63 10.41 -0.80
C LEU A 170 -12.19 10.32 -0.26
N ALA A 171 -11.44 9.29 -0.65
CA ALA A 171 -10.03 9.15 -0.32
C ALA A 171 -9.20 10.29 -0.92
N LEU A 172 -9.44 10.69 -2.18
CA LEU A 172 -8.76 11.82 -2.80
C LEU A 172 -9.01 13.12 -2.03
N ILE A 173 -10.26 13.40 -1.67
CA ILE A 173 -10.62 14.57 -0.86
C ILE A 173 -9.90 14.53 0.49
N ALA A 174 -9.94 13.40 1.19
CA ALA A 174 -9.27 13.23 2.47
C ALA A 174 -7.75 13.42 2.37
N LEU A 175 -7.10 12.84 1.34
CA LEU A 175 -5.66 12.98 1.12
C LEU A 175 -5.27 14.43 0.84
N VAL A 176 -6.01 15.13 -0.02
CA VAL A 176 -5.76 16.54 -0.33
C VAL A 176 -5.94 17.42 0.91
N LEU A 177 -7.04 17.24 1.65
CA LEU A 177 -7.29 18.02 2.88
C LEU A 177 -6.23 17.73 3.94
N SER A 178 -5.85 16.46 4.11
CA SER A 178 -4.78 16.07 5.03
C SER A 178 -3.47 16.76 4.66
N GLY A 179 -3.04 16.71 3.40
CA GLY A 179 -1.81 17.36 2.95
C GLY A 179 -1.84 18.88 3.06
N VAL A 180 -2.93 19.52 2.64
CA VAL A 180 -3.08 20.99 2.69
C VAL A 180 -3.04 21.49 4.13
N PHE A 181 -3.72 20.81 5.05
CA PHE A 181 -3.76 21.19 6.46
C PHE A 181 -2.48 20.83 7.21
N PHE A 182 -1.77 19.78 6.79
CA PHE A 182 -0.48 19.39 7.36
C PHE A 182 0.57 20.49 7.20
N CYS A 183 0.58 21.17 6.05
CA CYS A 183 1.54 22.24 5.75
C CYS A 183 1.27 23.55 6.51
N GLN A 184 0.20 23.64 7.30
CA GLN A 184 -0.17 24.85 8.04
C GLN A 184 0.45 24.83 9.44
N GLU A 185 0.82 25.99 9.97
CA GLU A 185 1.34 26.13 11.35
C GLU A 185 0.24 26.15 12.42
N SER A 186 -1.03 26.18 12.01
CA SER A 186 -2.16 26.17 12.94
C SER A 186 -2.35 24.79 13.55
N PHE A 187 -2.34 24.72 14.88
CA PHE A 187 -2.64 23.51 15.63
C PHE A 187 -3.96 22.85 15.17
N ALA A 188 -5.04 23.64 15.06
CA ALA A 188 -6.36 23.13 14.70
C ALA A 188 -6.35 22.49 13.30
N LEU A 189 -5.60 23.08 12.36
CA LEU A 189 -5.46 22.53 11.01
C LEU A 189 -4.60 21.27 11.01
N GLN A 190 -3.48 21.21 11.73
CA GLN A 190 -2.71 19.97 11.83
C GLN A 190 -3.49 18.84 12.52
N HIS A 191 -4.33 19.15 13.50
CA HIS A 191 -5.24 18.17 14.08
C HIS A 191 -6.30 17.69 13.08
N ALA A 192 -6.90 18.61 12.32
CA ALA A 192 -7.80 18.25 11.22
C ALA A 192 -7.07 17.38 10.17
N SER A 193 -5.80 17.70 9.85
CA SER A 193 -4.96 16.91 8.97
C SER A 193 -4.82 15.46 9.44
N ALA A 194 -4.60 15.25 10.74
CA ALA A 194 -4.58 13.91 11.33
C ALA A 194 -5.93 13.21 11.14
N ILE A 195 -7.06 13.86 11.43
CA ILE A 195 -8.39 13.26 11.20
C ILE A 195 -8.56 12.82 9.74
N PHE A 196 -8.17 13.66 8.79
CA PHE A 196 -8.23 13.32 7.37
C PHE A 196 -7.25 12.21 6.97
N GLU A 197 -6.07 12.12 7.58
CA GLU A 197 -5.13 11.00 7.42
C GLU A 197 -5.77 9.67 7.85
N TRP A 198 -6.42 9.66 9.03
CA TRP A 198 -7.13 8.50 9.56
C TRP A 198 -8.29 8.08 8.67
N ILE A 199 -9.08 9.04 8.17
CA ILE A 199 -10.16 8.81 7.21
C ILE A 199 -9.60 8.21 5.91
N TYR A 200 -8.56 8.82 5.35
CA TYR A 200 -7.89 8.35 4.14
C TYR A 200 -7.43 6.90 4.27
N CYS A 201 -6.62 6.60 5.29
CA CYS A 201 -6.09 5.26 5.53
C CYS A 201 -7.20 4.21 5.74
N SER A 202 -8.28 4.58 6.46
CA SER A 202 -9.42 3.70 6.66
C SER A 202 -10.13 3.38 5.35
N ILE A 203 -10.37 4.39 4.50
CA ILE A 203 -11.00 4.19 3.18
C ILE A 203 -10.12 3.30 2.29
N ILE A 204 -8.81 3.53 2.24
CA ILE A 204 -7.89 2.70 1.46
C ILE A 204 -7.94 1.24 1.94
N MET A 205 -7.94 0.99 3.25
CA MET A 205 -8.10 -0.36 3.78
C MET A 205 -9.43 -1.02 3.40
N PHE A 206 -10.54 -0.30 3.47
CA PHE A 206 -11.84 -0.81 3.02
C PHE A 206 -11.85 -1.09 1.52
N PHE A 207 -11.21 -0.24 0.71
CA PHE A 207 -11.05 -0.45 -0.72
C PHE A 207 -10.33 -1.77 -1.01
N TYR A 208 -9.17 -2.02 -0.38
CA TYR A 208 -8.46 -3.30 -0.51
C TYR A 208 -9.31 -4.49 -0.05
N GLY A 209 -10.10 -4.30 1.03
CA GLY A 209 -11.05 -5.30 1.52
C GLY A 209 -12.11 -5.71 0.49
N THR A 210 -12.48 -4.83 -0.45
CA THR A 210 -13.42 -5.21 -1.52
C THR A 210 -12.92 -6.32 -2.42
N PHE A 211 -11.59 -6.45 -2.58
CA PHE A 211 -11.02 -7.54 -3.37
C PHE A 211 -11.05 -8.88 -2.65
N ALA A 212 -11.09 -8.91 -1.32
CA ALA A 212 -11.18 -10.18 -0.58
C ALA A 212 -12.45 -10.97 -0.96
N PHE A 213 -13.56 -10.26 -1.19
CA PHE A 213 -14.81 -10.85 -1.67
C PHE A 213 -14.73 -11.28 -3.15
N GLU A 214 -13.98 -10.54 -3.97
CA GLU A 214 -13.78 -10.84 -5.39
C GLU A 214 -12.88 -12.08 -5.58
N PHE A 215 -11.86 -12.24 -4.74
CA PHE A 215 -10.95 -13.39 -4.74
C PHE A 215 -11.54 -14.65 -4.09
N GLY A 216 -12.50 -14.51 -3.17
CA GLY A 216 -13.19 -15.65 -2.56
C GLY A 216 -13.91 -16.55 -3.57
N GLY A 217 -14.24 -16.02 -4.76
CA GLY A 217 -14.82 -16.77 -5.88
C GLY A 217 -13.83 -17.24 -6.94
N MET A 218 -12.53 -16.91 -6.83
CA MET A 218 -11.51 -17.25 -7.82
C MET A 218 -10.92 -18.65 -7.53
N SER A 219 -11.43 -19.65 -8.25
CA SER A 219 -10.96 -21.05 -8.19
C SER A 219 -9.86 -21.31 -9.22
N GLY A 220 -8.83 -22.08 -8.83
CA GLY A 220 -7.87 -22.86 -9.65
C GLY A 220 -7.08 -22.16 -10.77
N ASP A 221 -7.76 -21.53 -11.71
CA ASP A 221 -7.23 -21.08 -13.00
C ASP A 221 -6.37 -19.82 -12.87
N THR A 222 -6.74 -18.88 -12.00
CA THR A 222 -5.89 -17.71 -11.70
C THR A 222 -4.57 -18.15 -11.03
N LEU A 223 -4.61 -19.18 -10.19
CA LEU A 223 -3.39 -19.75 -9.57
C LEU A 223 -2.50 -20.41 -10.62
N MET A 224 -3.09 -21.01 -11.66
CA MET A 224 -2.37 -21.58 -12.80
C MET A 224 -1.72 -20.51 -13.69
N VAL A 225 -2.36 -19.34 -13.85
CA VAL A 225 -1.75 -18.20 -14.58
C VAL A 225 -0.51 -17.69 -13.83
N LEU A 226 -0.56 -17.62 -12.50
CA LEU A 226 0.61 -17.27 -11.68
C LEU A 226 1.73 -18.32 -11.78
N SER A 227 1.39 -19.61 -11.86
CA SER A 227 2.40 -20.68 -12.00
C SER A 227 3.06 -20.71 -13.39
N LYS A 228 2.30 -20.44 -14.46
CA LYS A 228 2.82 -20.35 -15.83
C LYS A 228 3.68 -19.10 -16.06
N GLY A 229 3.35 -17.98 -15.42
CA GLY A 229 4.17 -16.76 -15.44
C GLY A 229 5.55 -16.94 -14.80
N GLY A 230 5.67 -17.81 -13.80
CA GLY A 230 6.95 -18.21 -13.20
C GLY A 230 7.76 -19.19 -14.05
N ALA A 231 7.10 -20.09 -14.79
CA ALA A 231 7.77 -21.07 -15.65
C ALA A 231 8.42 -20.44 -16.90
N MET A 232 7.84 -19.36 -17.44
CA MET A 232 8.33 -18.73 -18.67
C MET A 232 9.59 -17.87 -18.48
N GLN A 233 9.98 -17.54 -17.23
CA GLN A 233 11.27 -16.89 -16.94
C GLN A 233 12.42 -17.88 -16.68
N SER A 234 12.14 -19.18 -16.48
CA SER A 234 13.18 -20.18 -16.19
C SER A 234 13.81 -20.81 -17.43
N PHE A 235 13.28 -20.57 -18.64
CA PHE A 235 13.70 -21.28 -19.86
C PHE A 235 14.46 -20.44 -20.90
N SER A 236 14.72 -19.15 -20.66
CA SER A 236 15.38 -18.28 -21.66
C SER A 236 16.88 -18.01 -21.40
N THR A 237 17.52 -18.70 -20.45
CA THR A 237 18.91 -18.38 -20.04
C THR A 237 19.86 -19.58 -20.03
N SER A 238 19.63 -20.62 -20.83
CA SER A 238 20.54 -21.78 -20.87
C SER A 238 20.76 -22.42 -22.25
N GLU A 239 20.70 -21.66 -23.35
CA GLU A 239 21.14 -22.16 -24.68
C GLU A 239 22.14 -21.22 -25.36
N HIS A 240 23.19 -20.80 -24.63
CA HIS A 240 24.38 -20.25 -25.30
C HIS A 240 25.69 -20.46 -24.54
N LYS A 241 26.21 -21.69 -24.60
CA LYS A 241 27.59 -22.17 -24.34
C LYS A 241 27.49 -23.69 -24.36
N THR A 242 28.20 -24.50 -25.14
CA THR A 242 29.58 -24.44 -25.61
C THR A 242 29.73 -25.64 -26.57
N GLU A 243 30.13 -25.47 -27.83
CA GLU A 243 30.71 -26.56 -28.62
C GLU A 243 32.19 -26.24 -28.85
N VAL A 244 33.03 -26.84 -28.03
CA VAL A 244 34.47 -27.03 -28.29
C VAL A 244 34.74 -28.50 -27.99
N GLY A 245 35.04 -29.27 -29.03
CA GLY A 245 35.45 -30.67 -28.92
C GLY A 245 35.88 -31.21 -30.28
N GLY A 246 37.18 -31.26 -30.50
CA GLY A 246 37.79 -31.73 -31.74
C GLY A 246 38.08 -33.24 -31.78
N GLY A 247 38.44 -33.68 -32.99
CA GLY A 247 39.07 -34.97 -33.33
C GLY A 247 38.07 -36.03 -33.83
N THR A 248 38.30 -36.82 -34.89
CA THR A 248 39.48 -37.10 -35.73
C THR A 248 39.05 -38.00 -36.89
N GLY A 249 39.70 -37.89 -38.07
CA GLY A 249 39.78 -38.90 -39.15
C GLY A 249 38.61 -38.89 -40.15
N HIS A 250 38.76 -39.07 -41.45
CA HIS A 250 39.88 -39.49 -42.29
C HIS A 250 39.52 -39.19 -43.77
N HIS A 251 40.48 -38.65 -44.53
CA HIS A 251 40.67 -38.68 -45.99
C HIS A 251 39.49 -38.73 -46.99
N GLN A 252 39.38 -37.62 -47.76
CA GLN A 252 39.06 -37.53 -49.20
C GLN A 252 39.92 -38.53 -50.05
N PRO A 253 39.60 -38.85 -51.33
CA PRO A 253 39.40 -37.82 -52.36
C PRO A 253 38.47 -38.13 -53.58
N GLU A 254 38.23 -37.05 -54.33
CA GLU A 254 37.87 -36.92 -55.76
C GLU A 254 36.47 -37.32 -56.28
N GLY A 255 35.89 -36.41 -57.08
CA GLY A 255 34.66 -36.63 -57.82
C GLY A 255 34.03 -35.36 -58.40
N LEU A 256 34.76 -34.70 -59.30
CA LEU A 256 34.37 -33.53 -60.11
C LEU A 256 33.13 -33.83 -61.00
N SER A 257 32.15 -32.93 -61.06
CA SER A 257 31.21 -32.80 -62.21
C SER A 257 30.66 -31.36 -62.28
N ILE A 258 31.27 -30.50 -63.11
CA ILE A 258 30.76 -29.98 -64.40
C ILE A 258 29.50 -29.09 -64.25
N LEU A 259 29.68 -27.77 -64.13
CA LEU A 259 29.56 -26.74 -65.19
C LEU A 259 29.90 -25.36 -64.64
#